data_AF-A0A060CHD8-F1
#
_entry.id   AF-A0A060CHD8-F1
#
_cell.length_a   1.000
_cell.length_b   1.000
_cell.length_c   1.000
_cell.angle_alpha   90.00
_cell.angle_beta   90.00
_cell.angle_gamma   90.00
#
_symmetry.space_group_name_H-M   'P 1'
#
loop_
_entity.id
_entity.type
_entity.pdbx_description
1 polymer ?
#
loop_
_entity_poly.entity_id
_entity_poly.type
_entity_poly.pdbx_seq_one_letter_code
_entity_poly.pdbx_strand_id
1 'polypeptide(L)'
;MGWNSWNSFHCDVSARLVEATADAMVASGMKAAGYTYVNIDDCWLLKRRGPHGELVPDPKKFPGGIKAVADYVHAKGLKLGIYESAGTTTCAGYPGSIGHEDRDARQFASWGVDYLKYDNCGDYRGESYRQRYTAMRDALAKSGRAIVYSICEWGNEAPWTWAP
;
A
#
# COMPACT_ATOMS: atom_id res chain seq x y z
N MET A 1 5.20 12.58 7.06
CA MET A 1 4.88 13.33 5.82
C MET A 1 5.46 12.60 4.61
N GLY A 2 4.94 12.80 3.41
CA GLY A 2 5.44 12.09 2.23
C GLY A 2 4.77 12.52 0.93
N TRP A 3 4.93 11.68 -0.09
CA TRP A 3 4.36 11.80 -1.42
C TRP A 3 3.54 10.54 -1.75
N ASN A 4 2.55 10.66 -2.63
CA ASN A 4 1.73 9.56 -3.13
C ASN A 4 1.57 9.68 -4.66
N SER A 5 1.59 8.54 -5.37
CA SER A 5 1.59 8.50 -6.84
C SER A 5 0.29 8.92 -7.52
N TRP A 6 -0.86 8.81 -6.85
CA TRP A 6 -2.16 8.81 -7.52
C TRP A 6 -2.47 10.12 -8.25
N ASN A 7 -2.33 11.27 -7.58
CA ASN A 7 -2.79 12.55 -8.11
C ASN A 7 -1.98 13.04 -9.33
N SER A 8 -0.77 12.51 -9.53
CA SER A 8 0.08 12.89 -10.66
C SER A 8 0.09 11.84 -11.77
N PHE A 9 -0.08 10.55 -11.43
CA PHE A 9 0.19 9.46 -12.35
C PHE A 9 -0.95 8.44 -12.48
N HIS A 10 -1.95 8.46 -11.59
CA HIS A 10 -3.02 7.46 -11.57
C HIS A 10 -2.47 6.04 -11.72
N CYS A 11 -2.90 5.29 -12.74
CA CYS A 11 -2.42 3.94 -13.01
C CYS A 11 -1.04 3.86 -13.69
N ASP A 12 -0.42 4.96 -14.11
CA ASP A 12 0.90 4.96 -14.76
C ASP A 12 2.07 4.92 -13.75
N VAL A 13 1.87 4.21 -12.63
CA VAL A 13 2.88 3.95 -11.61
C VAL A 13 3.85 2.85 -12.05
N SER A 14 5.14 2.98 -11.70
CA SER A 14 6.17 1.98 -11.99
C SER A 14 7.35 2.10 -11.00
N ALA A 15 8.19 1.07 -10.92
CA ALA A 15 9.42 1.08 -10.12
C ALA A 15 10.29 2.29 -10.46
N ARG A 16 10.56 2.51 -11.76
CA ARG A 16 11.37 3.65 -12.23
C ARG A 16 10.82 5.00 -11.76
N LEU A 17 9.49 5.17 -11.80
CA LEU A 17 8.85 6.40 -11.35
C LEU A 17 9.05 6.61 -9.84
N VAL A 18 8.83 5.56 -9.05
CA VAL A 18 8.95 5.61 -7.58
C VAL A 18 10.39 5.89 -7.18
N GLU A 19 11.36 5.23 -7.81
CA GLU A 19 12.80 5.43 -7.58
C GLU A 19 13.24 6.85 -7.95
N ALA A 20 12.81 7.36 -9.13
CA ALA A 20 13.09 8.73 -9.54
C ALA A 20 12.46 9.76 -8.59
N THR A 21 11.27 9.48 -8.06
CA THR A 21 10.61 10.34 -7.07
C THR A 21 11.38 10.35 -5.75
N ALA A 22 11.88 9.20 -5.30
CA ALA A 22 12.74 9.10 -4.12
C ALA A 22 14.02 9.93 -4.28
N ASP A 23 14.67 9.86 -5.45
CA ASP A 23 15.83 10.68 -5.77
C ASP A 23 15.50 12.18 -5.77
N ALA A 24 14.38 12.57 -6.39
CA ALA A 24 13.93 13.96 -6.43
C ALA A 24 13.61 14.50 -5.03
N MET A 25 12.96 13.72 -4.17
CA MET A 25 12.66 14.11 -2.78
C MET A 25 13.94 14.34 -1.96
N VAL A 26 15.00 13.56 -2.20
CA VAL A 26 16.30 13.78 -1.56
C VAL A 26 16.97 15.04 -2.12
N ALA A 27 17.09 15.14 -3.45
CA ALA A 27 17.83 16.21 -4.11
C ALA A 27 17.19 17.60 -3.93
N SER A 28 15.87 17.67 -3.86
CA SER A 28 15.12 18.92 -3.67
C SER A 28 15.13 19.45 -2.23
N GLY A 29 15.61 18.67 -1.26
CA GLY A 29 15.54 19.02 0.17
C GLY A 29 14.20 18.66 0.83
N MET A 30 13.22 18.08 0.13
CA MET A 30 11.97 17.62 0.74
C MET A 30 12.22 16.59 1.86
N LYS A 31 13.17 15.67 1.68
CA LYS A 31 13.58 14.74 2.74
C LYS A 31 14.08 15.51 3.98
N ALA A 32 14.94 16.51 3.78
CA ALA A 32 15.47 17.33 4.86
C ALA A 32 14.37 18.15 5.57
N ALA A 33 13.31 18.52 4.84
CA ALA A 33 12.11 19.14 5.39
C ALA A 33 11.12 18.16 6.07
N GLY A 34 11.45 16.86 6.16
CA GLY A 34 10.66 15.86 6.90
C GLY A 34 9.71 15.00 6.06
N TYR A 35 9.74 15.10 4.72
CA TYR A 35 8.98 14.21 3.85
C TYR A 35 9.72 12.87 3.68
N THR A 36 9.23 11.81 4.30
CA THR A 36 9.94 10.52 4.40
C THR A 36 9.26 9.36 3.69
N TYR A 37 7.96 9.45 3.40
CA TYR A 37 7.21 8.35 2.78
C TYR A 37 7.07 8.57 1.26
N VAL A 38 7.34 7.52 0.47
CA VAL A 38 7.10 7.46 -0.97
C VAL A 38 6.05 6.37 -1.19
N ASN A 39 4.80 6.76 -1.43
CA ASN A 39 3.67 5.82 -1.43
C ASN A 39 3.24 5.45 -2.86
N ILE A 40 3.23 4.15 -3.14
CA ILE A 40 2.61 3.55 -4.32
C ILE A 40 1.11 3.47 -4.06
N ASP A 41 0.30 4.06 -4.94
CA ASP A 41 -1.17 3.96 -4.90
C ASP A 41 -1.68 2.78 -5.75
N ASP A 42 -2.95 2.80 -6.16
CA ASP A 42 -3.58 1.70 -6.89
C ASP A 42 -2.87 1.36 -8.24
N CYS A 43 -3.28 0.26 -8.87
CA CYS A 43 -2.79 -0.24 -10.16
C CYS A 43 -1.34 -0.78 -10.19
N TRP A 44 -0.75 -1.10 -9.03
CA TRP A 44 0.62 -1.64 -8.95
C TRP A 44 0.72 -3.15 -9.27
N LEU A 45 -0.37 -3.88 -9.13
CA LEU A 45 -0.47 -5.33 -9.23
C LEU A 45 -1.14 -5.81 -10.53
N LEU A 46 -1.09 -7.11 -10.79
CA LEU A 46 -1.86 -7.77 -11.85
C LEU A 46 -3.35 -7.83 -11.50
N LYS A 47 -4.21 -7.94 -12.51
CA LYS A 47 -5.68 -8.08 -12.36
C LYS A 47 -6.14 -9.40 -11.72
N ARG A 48 -5.23 -10.33 -11.46
CA ARG A 48 -5.50 -11.62 -10.84
C ARG A 48 -4.43 -11.92 -9.81
N ARG A 49 -4.84 -12.49 -8.67
CA ARG A 49 -3.94 -13.11 -7.70
C ARG A 49 -3.19 -14.27 -8.36
N GLY A 50 -2.02 -14.58 -7.83
CA GLY A 50 -1.24 -15.73 -8.26
C GLY A 50 -1.88 -17.06 -7.84
N PRO A 51 -1.33 -18.20 -8.29
CA PRO A 51 -1.90 -19.53 -8.07
C PRO A 51 -2.00 -19.92 -6.59
N HIS A 52 -1.22 -19.29 -5.70
CA HIS A 52 -1.28 -19.53 -4.26
C HIS A 52 -2.08 -18.45 -3.51
N GLY A 53 -2.82 -17.60 -4.23
CA GLY A 53 -3.66 -16.53 -3.67
C GLY A 53 -2.90 -15.26 -3.29
N GLU A 54 -1.64 -15.14 -3.68
CA GLU A 54 -0.77 -13.98 -3.43
C GLU A 54 -1.10 -12.79 -4.35
N LEU A 55 -0.84 -11.58 -3.85
CA LEU A 55 -0.83 -10.39 -4.70
C LEU A 55 0.44 -10.42 -5.56
N VAL A 56 0.30 -10.12 -6.85
CA VAL A 56 1.41 -10.21 -7.82
C VAL A 56 1.68 -8.81 -8.37
N PRO A 57 2.83 -8.18 -8.04
CA PRO A 57 3.22 -6.92 -8.67
C PRO A 57 3.25 -7.08 -10.19
N ASP A 58 2.76 -6.09 -10.94
CA ASP A 58 2.81 -6.16 -12.40
C ASP A 58 4.28 -6.19 -12.86
N PRO A 59 4.78 -7.27 -13.47
CA PRO A 59 6.19 -7.41 -13.81
C PRO A 59 6.65 -6.42 -14.89
N LYS A 60 5.72 -5.81 -15.64
CA LYS A 60 6.05 -4.72 -16.57
C LYS A 60 6.32 -3.41 -15.84
N LYS A 61 5.61 -3.16 -14.74
CA LYS A 61 5.75 -1.94 -13.91
C LYS A 61 6.85 -2.09 -12.86
N PHE A 62 6.98 -3.29 -12.29
CA PHE A 62 7.86 -3.63 -11.18
C PHE A 62 8.66 -4.90 -11.51
N PRO A 63 9.62 -4.85 -12.45
CA PRO A 63 10.36 -6.04 -12.91
C PRO A 63 11.19 -6.71 -11.80
N GLY A 64 11.64 -5.96 -10.78
CA GLY A 64 12.30 -6.49 -9.58
C GLY A 64 11.34 -6.79 -8.42
N GLY A 65 10.03 -6.68 -8.65
CA GLY A 65 9.00 -6.72 -7.61
C GLY A 65 9.05 -5.51 -6.67
N ILE A 66 8.15 -5.50 -5.66
CA ILE A 66 8.06 -4.40 -4.69
C ILE A 66 9.27 -4.35 -3.75
N LYS A 67 9.84 -5.50 -3.40
CA LYS A 67 11.01 -5.55 -2.50
C LYS A 67 12.20 -4.78 -3.06
N ALA A 68 12.49 -4.89 -4.36
CA ALA A 68 13.59 -4.15 -4.97
C ALA A 68 13.40 -2.62 -4.86
N VAL A 69 12.17 -2.15 -5.04
CA VAL A 69 11.82 -0.73 -4.89
C VAL A 69 11.92 -0.31 -3.42
N ALA A 70 11.47 -1.14 -2.48
CA ALA A 70 11.58 -0.87 -1.04
C ALA A 70 13.05 -0.74 -0.64
N ASP A 71 13.90 -1.69 -1.04
CA ASP A 71 15.34 -1.68 -0.78
C ASP A 71 15.99 -0.39 -1.34
N TYR A 72 15.61 0.03 -2.56
CA TYR A 72 16.10 1.28 -3.16
C TYR A 72 15.67 2.51 -2.35
N VAL A 73 14.38 2.62 -2.02
CA VAL A 73 13.81 3.73 -1.24
C VAL A 73 14.45 3.79 0.16
N HIS A 74 14.66 2.65 0.80
CA HIS A 74 15.34 2.55 2.10
C HIS A 74 16.80 2.98 2.02
N ALA A 75 17.53 2.63 0.96
CA ALA A 75 18.91 3.08 0.75
C ALA A 75 19.03 4.61 0.62
N LYS A 76 17.95 5.29 0.22
CA LYS A 76 17.85 6.77 0.22
C LYS A 76 17.46 7.34 1.59
N GLY A 77 17.26 6.49 2.60
CA GLY A 77 16.78 6.86 3.93
C GLY A 77 15.32 7.35 3.93
N LEU A 78 14.52 6.86 2.99
CA LEU A 78 13.08 7.08 2.89
C LEU A 78 12.34 5.78 3.26
N LYS A 79 11.00 5.83 3.26
CA LYS A 79 10.10 4.73 3.61
C LYS A 79 9.13 4.45 2.45
N LEU A 80 8.82 3.19 2.17
CA LEU A 80 7.93 2.81 1.08
C LEU A 80 6.51 2.56 1.60
N GLY A 81 5.52 3.18 0.96
CA GLY A 81 4.12 2.83 1.16
C GLY A 81 3.51 2.05 0.00
N ILE A 82 2.49 1.27 0.30
CA ILE A 82 1.68 0.53 -0.66
C ILE A 82 0.19 0.80 -0.43
N TYR A 83 -0.63 0.39 -1.37
CA TYR A 83 -2.08 0.55 -1.38
C TYR A 83 -2.77 -0.81 -1.49
N GLU A 84 -3.85 -0.98 -0.72
CA GLU A 84 -4.85 -2.01 -0.95
C GLU A 84 -6.26 -1.56 -0.56
N SER A 85 -7.27 -2.38 -0.83
CA SER A 85 -8.66 -2.14 -0.42
C SER A 85 -9.21 -3.18 0.56
N ALA A 86 -10.03 -2.72 1.50
CA ALA A 86 -10.81 -3.49 2.46
C ALA A 86 -12.06 -4.12 1.82
N GLY A 87 -11.96 -4.59 0.58
CA GLY A 87 -13.04 -5.26 -0.16
C GLY A 87 -12.45 -6.24 -1.17
N THR A 88 -13.31 -6.85 -1.98
CA THR A 88 -12.87 -7.88 -2.97
C THR A 88 -12.04 -7.31 -4.11
N THR A 89 -12.17 -6.01 -4.39
CA THR A 89 -11.40 -5.29 -5.41
C THR A 89 -10.95 -3.93 -4.93
N THR A 90 -9.84 -3.44 -5.46
CA THR A 90 -9.44 -2.03 -5.36
C THR A 90 -10.40 -1.11 -6.11
N CYS A 91 -10.27 0.20 -5.90
CA CYS A 91 -11.11 1.17 -6.60
C CYS A 91 -10.87 1.17 -8.12
N ALA A 92 -9.67 0.88 -8.59
CA ALA A 92 -9.37 0.67 -10.01
C ALA A 92 -9.65 -0.77 -10.49
N GLY A 93 -10.28 -1.61 -9.67
CA GLY A 93 -10.73 -2.96 -10.03
C GLY A 93 -9.59 -3.99 -10.11
N TYR A 94 -8.56 -3.86 -9.29
CA TYR A 94 -7.55 -4.92 -9.05
C TYR A 94 -7.99 -5.80 -7.87
N PRO A 95 -7.38 -6.97 -7.62
CA PRO A 95 -7.72 -7.78 -6.44
C PRO A 95 -7.55 -6.96 -5.15
N GLY A 96 -8.57 -6.97 -4.27
CA GLY A 96 -8.48 -6.39 -2.93
C GLY A 96 -8.21 -7.44 -1.86
N SER A 97 -8.06 -7.02 -0.60
CA SER A 97 -7.52 -7.88 0.48
C SER A 97 -8.54 -8.51 1.43
N ILE A 98 -9.85 -8.31 1.24
CA ILE A 98 -10.84 -8.87 2.18
C ILE A 98 -10.78 -10.41 2.23
N GLY A 99 -10.62 -10.97 3.44
CA GLY A 99 -10.40 -12.40 3.70
C GLY A 99 -9.00 -12.91 3.34
N HIS A 100 -8.07 -12.04 2.98
CA HIS A 100 -6.66 -12.35 2.69
C HIS A 100 -5.68 -11.53 3.56
N GLU A 101 -6.17 -10.82 4.57
CA GLU A 101 -5.46 -9.80 5.34
C GLU A 101 -4.16 -10.33 5.94
N ASP A 102 -4.23 -11.46 6.65
CA ASP A 102 -3.07 -12.10 7.28
C ASP A 102 -1.96 -12.45 6.25
N ARG A 103 -2.35 -12.92 5.06
CA ARG A 103 -1.41 -13.26 3.99
C ARG A 103 -0.79 -12.01 3.38
N ASP A 104 -1.64 -11.06 3.00
CA ASP A 104 -1.23 -9.86 2.30
C ASP A 104 -0.35 -8.99 3.22
N ALA A 105 -0.68 -8.87 4.50
CA ALA A 105 0.15 -8.19 5.51
C ALA A 105 1.54 -8.83 5.65
N ARG A 106 1.63 -10.17 5.71
CA ARG A 106 2.94 -10.86 5.70
C ARG A 106 3.71 -10.61 4.42
N GLN A 107 3.03 -10.57 3.28
CA GLN A 107 3.64 -10.27 1.99
C GLN A 107 4.23 -8.85 1.98
N PHE A 108 3.46 -7.84 2.41
CA PHE A 108 3.95 -6.46 2.56
C PHE A 108 5.16 -6.36 3.49
N ALA A 109 5.10 -7.02 4.65
CA ALA A 109 6.22 -7.06 5.58
C ALA A 109 7.47 -7.70 4.95
N SER A 110 7.31 -8.81 4.23
CA SER A 110 8.42 -9.49 3.53
C SER A 110 9.05 -8.66 2.40
N TRP A 111 8.27 -7.76 1.79
CA TRP A 111 8.76 -6.82 0.80
C TRP A 111 9.38 -5.56 1.42
N GLY A 112 9.29 -5.38 2.73
CA GLY A 112 9.84 -4.20 3.41
C GLY A 112 8.94 -2.97 3.35
N VAL A 113 7.65 -3.11 3.10
CA VAL A 113 6.70 -1.97 3.13
C VAL A 113 6.65 -1.35 4.53
N ASP A 114 6.51 -0.03 4.63
CA ASP A 114 6.46 0.75 5.87
C ASP A 114 5.11 1.42 6.12
N TYR A 115 4.23 1.44 5.11
CA TYR A 115 2.95 2.14 5.14
C TYR A 115 1.94 1.41 4.27
N LEU A 116 0.72 1.22 4.76
CA LEU A 116 -0.42 0.73 4.00
C LEU A 116 -1.53 1.79 3.98
N LYS A 117 -1.89 2.29 2.79
CA LYS A 117 -3.18 2.95 2.55
C LYS A 117 -4.22 1.85 2.30
N TYR A 118 -5.30 1.82 3.08
CA TYR A 118 -6.31 0.77 3.02
C TYR A 118 -7.69 1.35 2.71
N ASP A 119 -8.09 1.24 1.44
CA ASP A 119 -9.28 1.85 0.86
C ASP A 119 -10.56 1.07 1.16
N ASN A 120 -11.69 1.57 0.67
CA ASN A 120 -13.03 1.04 0.96
C ASN A 120 -13.83 0.66 -0.29
N CYS A 121 -13.18 0.24 -1.38
CA CYS A 121 -13.87 -0.19 -2.60
C CYS A 121 -14.10 -1.71 -2.67
N GLY A 122 -14.96 -2.15 -3.58
CA GLY A 122 -15.26 -3.57 -3.85
C GLY A 122 -16.44 -4.11 -3.04
N ASP A 123 -16.66 -5.43 -3.10
CA ASP A 123 -17.64 -6.12 -2.27
C ASP A 123 -17.07 -6.35 -0.86
N TYR A 124 -17.86 -6.09 0.17
CA TYR A 124 -17.50 -6.18 1.58
C TYR A 124 -17.90 -7.52 2.23
N ARG A 125 -18.49 -8.46 1.47
CA ARG A 125 -18.92 -9.78 1.98
C ARG A 125 -19.86 -9.71 3.19
N GLY A 126 -20.63 -8.63 3.30
CA GLY A 126 -21.52 -8.38 4.44
C GLY A 126 -20.82 -7.94 5.73
N GLU A 127 -19.49 -7.73 5.71
CA GLU A 127 -18.73 -7.28 6.87
C GLU A 127 -18.83 -5.76 7.07
N SER A 128 -18.98 -5.35 8.33
CA SER A 128 -18.96 -3.93 8.72
C SER A 128 -17.58 -3.28 8.49
N TYR A 129 -17.54 -1.96 8.43
CA TYR A 129 -16.30 -1.16 8.39
C TYR A 129 -15.34 -1.59 9.51
N ARG A 130 -15.79 -1.55 10.76
CA ARG A 130 -14.97 -1.94 11.92
C ARG A 130 -14.41 -3.36 11.80
N GLN A 131 -15.18 -4.34 11.32
CA GLN A 131 -14.68 -5.71 11.14
C GLN A 131 -13.53 -5.75 10.13
N ARG A 132 -13.72 -5.18 8.94
CA ARG A 132 -12.74 -5.21 7.85
C ARG A 132 -11.45 -4.47 8.20
N TYR A 133 -11.59 -3.27 8.78
CA TYR A 133 -10.42 -2.47 9.20
C TYR A 133 -9.71 -3.08 10.43
N THR A 134 -10.45 -3.72 11.35
CA THR A 134 -9.85 -4.45 12.48
C THR A 134 -9.07 -5.68 12.00
N ALA A 135 -9.59 -6.42 11.02
CA ALA A 135 -8.92 -7.61 10.48
C ALA A 135 -7.53 -7.26 9.91
N MET A 136 -7.44 -6.20 9.11
CA MET A 136 -6.15 -5.76 8.57
C MET A 136 -5.24 -5.14 9.64
N ARG A 137 -5.77 -4.38 10.61
CA ARG A 137 -4.98 -3.90 11.77
C ARG A 137 -4.28 -5.07 12.48
N ASP A 138 -5.03 -6.12 12.79
CA ASP A 138 -4.51 -7.28 13.51
C ASP A 138 -3.52 -8.08 12.66
N ALA A 139 -3.76 -8.19 11.35
CA ALA A 139 -2.84 -8.81 10.41
C ALA A 139 -1.50 -8.05 10.32
N LEU A 140 -1.53 -6.71 10.23
CA LEU A 140 -0.34 -5.88 10.23
C LEU A 140 0.44 -6.01 11.54
N ALA A 141 -0.24 -6.03 12.69
CA ALA A 141 0.39 -6.22 14.00
C ALA A 141 1.12 -7.57 14.11
N LYS A 142 0.57 -8.63 13.48
CA LYS A 142 1.18 -9.98 13.43
C LYS A 142 2.27 -10.14 12.37
N SER A 143 2.44 -9.17 11.46
CA SER A 143 3.31 -9.31 10.29
C SER A 143 4.81 -9.31 10.62
N GLY A 144 5.19 -8.87 11.83
CA GLY A 144 6.59 -8.77 12.25
C GLY A 144 7.31 -7.50 11.78
N ARG A 145 6.62 -6.59 11.07
CA ARG A 145 7.15 -5.28 10.67
C ARG A 145 6.19 -4.17 11.09
N ALA A 146 6.72 -3.07 11.60
CA ALA A 146 5.92 -1.87 11.88
C ALA A 146 5.51 -1.21 10.56
N ILE A 147 4.24 -1.37 10.18
CA ILE A 147 3.64 -0.79 8.98
C ILE A 147 2.60 0.23 9.44
N VAL A 148 2.76 1.49 9.05
CA VAL A 148 1.77 2.54 9.33
C VAL A 148 0.46 2.17 8.66
N TYR A 149 -0.64 2.24 9.42
CA TYR A 149 -1.96 1.88 8.92
C TYR A 149 -2.81 3.11 8.66
N SER A 150 -3.05 3.41 7.38
CA SER A 150 -3.82 4.55 6.92
C SER A 150 -5.18 4.12 6.41
N ILE A 151 -6.20 4.27 7.26
CA ILE A 151 -7.59 3.98 6.94
C ILE A 151 -8.13 4.99 5.92
N CYS A 152 -8.75 4.50 4.85
CA CYS A 152 -9.35 5.29 3.78
C CYS A 152 -10.77 4.81 3.51
N GLU A 153 -11.71 5.15 4.41
CA GLU A 153 -13.15 4.91 4.22
C GLU A 153 -13.97 6.19 3.99
N TRP A 154 -13.26 7.26 3.61
CA TRP A 154 -13.81 8.54 3.18
C TRP A 154 -14.63 9.30 4.25
N GLY A 155 -14.57 8.88 5.51
CA GLY A 155 -15.30 9.48 6.62
C GLY A 155 -16.73 8.93 6.80
N ASN A 156 -17.10 7.87 6.08
CA ASN A 156 -18.47 7.36 6.02
C ASN A 156 -18.98 6.79 7.34
N GLU A 157 -18.12 6.17 8.15
CA GLU A 157 -18.47 5.58 9.45
C GLU A 157 -17.81 6.32 10.62
N ALA A 158 -17.53 7.63 10.48
CA ALA A 158 -16.92 8.45 11.52
C ALA A 158 -15.64 7.82 12.11
N PRO A 159 -14.60 7.56 11.28
CA PRO A 159 -13.40 6.81 11.67
C PRO A 159 -12.66 7.44 12.86
N TRP A 160 -12.80 8.75 13.06
CA TRP A 160 -12.24 9.47 14.22
C TRP A 160 -12.77 8.96 15.58
N THR A 161 -13.81 8.12 15.59
CA THR A 161 -14.38 7.52 16.82
C THR A 161 -13.87 6.11 17.10
N TRP A 162 -13.16 5.46 16.18
CA TRP A 162 -12.84 4.03 16.31
C TRP A 162 -11.58 3.55 15.62
N ALA A 163 -11.06 4.30 14.64
CA ALA A 163 -9.76 4.03 14.04
C ALA A 163 -8.68 4.06 15.14
N PRO A 164 -7.71 3.14 15.10
CA PRO A 164 -6.65 3.03 16.10
C PRO A 164 -5.65 4.20 16.06
#